data_AF-A0A527ZAD8-F1
#
_entry.id   AF-A0A527ZAD8-F1
#
_cell.length_a   1.000
_cell.length_b   1.000
_cell.length_c   1.000
_cell.angle_alpha   90.00
_cell.angle_beta   90.00
_cell.angle_gamma   90.00
#
_symmetry.space_group_name_H-M   'P 1'
#
loop_
_entity.id
_entity.type
_entity.pdbx_description
1 polymer ?
#
loop_
_entity_poly.entity_id
_entity_poly.type
_entity_poly.pdbx_seq_one_letter_code
_entity_poly.pdbx_strand_id
1 'polypeptide(L)' 'EQLNGYKSGGGDRTAHAERLLASWAGMNFSPEELASCTLYTSAEPCAMCSGTIYWAGIGRVVFGQSEHDLK' A
#
# COMPACT_ATOMS: atom_id res chain seq x y z
N GLU A 1 -3.82 -11.56 12.03
CA GLU A 1 -3.53 -10.27 12.70
C GLU A 1 -2.97 -9.30 11.67
N GLN A 2 -3.45 -8.05 11.67
CA GLN A 2 -2.93 -7.00 10.80
C GLN A 2 -1.73 -6.36 11.53
N LEU A 3 -0.54 -6.89 11.27
CA LEU A 3 0.70 -6.39 11.87
C LEU A 3 1.07 -5.05 11.22
N ASN A 4 1.34 -4.03 12.03
CA ASN A 4 2.01 -2.84 11.52
C ASN A 4 3.45 -3.25 11.14
N GLY A 5 3.86 -3.05 9.90
CA GLY A 5 5.23 -3.41 9.47
C GLY A 5 6.33 -2.52 10.09
N TYR A 6 6.00 -1.72 11.10
CA TYR A 6 6.97 -1.08 11.97
C TYR A 6 7.70 -2.14 12.81
N LYS A 7 8.79 -2.69 12.26
CA LYS A 7 9.75 -3.45 13.09
C LYS A 7 10.48 -2.46 13.99
N SER A 8 10.30 -2.61 15.30
CA SER A 8 11.13 -1.99 16.34
C SER A 8 12.60 -2.37 16.10
N GLY A 9 13.31 -1.54 15.35
CA GLY A 9 14.60 -1.82 14.70
C GLY A 9 14.95 -0.78 13.63
N GLY A 10 13.96 -0.04 13.12
CA GLY A 10 14.10 1.38 12.76
C GLY A 10 15.00 1.72 11.57
N GLY A 11 15.08 0.86 10.55
CA GLY A 11 15.97 1.09 9.39
C GLY A 11 15.28 1.18 8.03
N ASP A 12 14.09 0.58 7.86
CA ASP A 12 13.44 0.53 6.56
C ASP A 12 12.66 1.81 6.26
N ARG A 13 13.30 2.74 5.55
CA ARG A 13 12.67 3.97 5.09
C ARG A 13 11.61 3.76 4.01
N THR A 14 11.45 2.53 3.52
CA THR A 14 10.42 2.18 2.55
C THR A 14 9.18 1.59 3.20
N ALA A 15 9.17 1.35 4.53
CA ALA A 15 8.10 0.68 5.27
C ALA A 15 6.80 1.49 5.43
N HIS A 16 6.35 2.14 4.35
CA HIS A 16 5.04 2.75 4.24
C HIS A 16 3.95 1.67 4.31
N ALA A 17 2.82 2.03 4.90
CA ALA A 17 1.70 1.11 5.10
C ALA A 17 1.22 0.50 3.78
N GLU A 18 1.12 1.29 2.71
CA GLU A 18 0.64 0.84 1.41
C GLU A 18 1.62 -0.12 0.74
N ARG A 19 2.93 0.14 0.83
CA ARG A 19 3.96 -0.76 0.28
C ARG A 19 3.88 -2.12 0.96
N LEU A 20 3.83 -2.13 2.29
CA LEU A 20 3.79 -3.35 3.09
C LEU A 20 2.51 -4.15 2.79
N LEU A 21 1.36 -3.47 2.75
CA LEU A 21 0.08 -4.07 2.43
C LEU A 21 0.07 -4.64 1.01
N ALA A 22 0.46 -3.86 -0.01
CA ALA A 22 0.45 -4.31 -1.40
C ALA A 22 1.42 -5.47 -1.65
N SER A 23 2.61 -5.43 -1.04
CA SER A 23 3.58 -6.54 -1.12
C SER A 23 3.03 -7.82 -0.49
N TRP A 24 2.40 -7.70 0.68
CA TRP A 24 1.75 -8.84 1.32
C TRP A 24 0.58 -9.35 0.48
N ALA A 25 -0.28 -8.46 -0.04
CA ALA A 25 -1.43 -8.83 -0.83
C ALA A 25 -1.03 -9.59 -2.12
N GLY A 26 0.00 -9.12 -2.84
CA GLY A 26 0.52 -9.80 -4.02
C GLY A 26 1.10 -11.19 -3.77
N MET A 27 1.41 -11.54 -2.51
CA MET A 27 1.85 -12.89 -2.12
C MET A 27 0.72 -13.79 -1.63
N ASN A 28 -0.46 -13.23 -1.33
CA ASN A 28 -1.53 -13.95 -0.61
C ASN A 28 -2.85 -14.04 -1.37
N PHE A 29 -3.05 -13.27 -2.43
CA PHE A 29 -4.25 -13.29 -3.26
C PHE A 29 -3.93 -13.57 -4.72
N SER A 30 -4.90 -14.10 -5.46
CA SER A 30 -4.78 -14.25 -6.91
C SER A 30 -4.83 -12.89 -7.62
N PRO A 31 -4.27 -12.77 -8.84
CA PRO A 31 -4.38 -11.57 -9.65
C PRO A 31 -5.84 -11.14 -9.90
N GLU A 32 -6.75 -12.09 -10.11
CA GLU A 32 -8.17 -11.82 -10.35
C GLU A 32 -8.85 -11.22 -9.11
N GLU A 33 -8.53 -11.73 -7.92
CA GLU A 33 -9.03 -11.17 -6.67
C GLU A 33 -8.50 -9.75 -6.45
N LEU A 34 -7.20 -9.52 -6.66
CA LEU A 34 -6.58 -8.21 -6.47
C LEU A 34 -7.13 -7.16 -7.44
N ALA A 35 -7.38 -7.55 -8.68
CA ALA A 35 -8.01 -6.68 -9.67
C ALA A 35 -9.43 -6.24 -9.25
N SER A 36 -10.11 -7.01 -8.41
CA SER A 36 -11.42 -6.64 -7.83
C SER A 36 -11.32 -5.89 -6.50
N CYS A 37 -10.14 -5.86 -5.87
CA CYS A 37 -9.92 -5.24 -4.57
C CYS A 37 -9.77 -3.72 -4.64
N THR A 38 -10.13 -3.06 -3.53
CA THR A 38 -9.88 -1.63 -3.31
C THR A 38 -8.97 -1.44 -2.11
N LEU A 39 -7.83 -0.77 -2.30
CA LEU A 39 -6.95 -0.33 -1.22
C LEU A 39 -7.44 1.03 -0.71
N TYR A 40 -7.71 1.09 0.60
CA TYR A 40 -8.02 2.33 1.30
C TYR A 40 -6.79 2.79 2.08
N THR A 41 -6.39 4.04 1.89
CA THR A 41 -5.30 4.69 2.64
C THR A 41 -5.73 6.08 3.11
N SER A 42 -5.12 6.58 4.19
CA SER A 42 -5.44 7.91 4.71
C SER A 42 -4.88 9.03 3.81
N ALA A 43 -3.71 8.81 3.23
CA ALA A 43 -2.97 9.78 2.44
C ALA A 43 -2.73 9.27 1.03
N GLU A 44 -2.63 10.16 0.05
CA GLU A 44 -2.28 9.81 -1.31
C GLU A 44 -0.95 9.02 -1.35
N PRO A 45 -0.91 7.83 -2.00
CA PRO A 45 0.30 7.04 -2.05
C PRO A 45 1.44 7.78 -2.77
N CYS A 46 2.63 7.81 -2.18
CA CYS A 46 3.82 8.33 -2.85
C CYS A 46 4.19 7.47 -4.08
N ALA A 47 5.08 7.97 -4.95
CA ALA A 47 5.49 7.27 -6.16
C ALA A 47 5.93 5.80 -5.94
N MET A 48 6.66 5.53 -4.84
CA MET A 48 7.07 4.18 -4.45
C MET A 48 5.86 3.27 -4.13
N CYS A 49 4.91 3.78 -3.35
CA CYS A 49 3.71 3.03 -2.98
C CYS A 49 2.82 2.80 -4.21
N SER A 50 2.60 3.82 -5.04
CA SER A 50 1.84 3.72 -6.29
C SER A 50 2.42 2.65 -7.22
N GLY A 51 3.74 2.61 -7.38
CA GLY A 51 4.40 1.55 -8.15
C GLY A 51 4.18 0.15 -7.55
N THR A 52 4.27 0.02 -6.22
CA THR A 52 4.07 -1.27 -5.55
C THR A 52 2.63 -1.76 -5.70
N ILE A 53 1.64 -0.87 -5.58
CA ILE A 53 0.21 -1.15 -5.77
C ILE A 53 -0.05 -1.61 -7.21
N TYR A 54 0.51 -0.92 -8.19
CA TYR A 54 0.41 -1.28 -9.60
C TYR A 54 0.94 -2.70 -9.87
N TRP A 55 2.14 -3.02 -9.37
CA TRP A 55 2.74 -4.34 -9.57
C TRP A 55 2.01 -5.46 -8.81
N ALA A 56 1.36 -5.12 -7.69
CA ALA A 56 0.47 -6.06 -6.99
C ALA A 56 -0.86 -6.30 -7.75
N GLY A 57 -1.20 -5.49 -8.75
CA GLY A 57 -2.43 -5.67 -9.53
C GLY A 57 -3.70 -5.27 -8.79
N ILE A 58 -3.61 -4.39 -7.78
CA ILE A 58 -4.79 -3.92 -7.04
C ILE A 58 -5.62 -2.98 -7.92
N GLY A 59 -6.91 -3.30 -8.09
CA GLY A 59 -7.77 -2.64 -9.08
C GLY A 59 -8.13 -1.19 -8.78
N ARG A 60 -8.21 -0.81 -7.50
CA ARG A 60 -8.61 0.55 -7.11
C ARG A 60 -7.88 1.03 -5.86
N VAL A 61 -7.58 2.33 -5.84
CA VAL A 61 -7.11 3.04 -4.64
C VAL A 61 -8.11 4.13 -4.27
N VAL A 62 -8.38 4.26 -2.98
CA VAL A 62 -9.13 5.37 -2.38
C VAL A 62 -8.26 5.99 -1.30
N PHE A 63 -8.02 7.30 -1.38
CA PHE A 63 -7.25 8.05 -0.39
C PHE A 63 -8.07 9.21 0.20
N GLY A 64 -7.78 9.57 1.44
CA GLY A 64 -8.50 10.63 2.17
C GLY A 64 -7.98 12.04 1.90
N GLN A 65 -6.66 12.23 1.88
CA GLN A 65 -6.00 13.53 1.71
C GLN A 65 -4.95 13.46 0.61
N SER A 66 -4.91 14.47 -0.28
CA SER A 66 -3.92 14.53 -1.35
C SER A 66 -2.51 14.78 -0.81
N GLU A 67 -1.47 14.38 -1.55
CA GLU A 67 -0.08 14.66 -1.16
C GLU A 67 0.19 16.16 -1.03
N HIS A 68 -0.46 16.95 -1.89
CA HIS A 68 -0.35 18.40 -1.88
C HIS A 68 -0.79 19.02 -0.55
N ASP A 69 -1.79 18.41 0.10
CA ASP A 69 -2.40 18.89 1.34
C ASP A 69 -1.74 18.31 2.61
N LEU A 70 -0.67 17.49 2.49
CA LEU A 70 0.03 16.88 3.64
C LEU A 70 1.06 17.80 4.32
N LYS A 71 1.23 19.03 3.84
CA LYS A 71 2.14 20.04 4.39
C LYS A 71 1.44 20.95 5.40
#